data_AF-A0A8J3IQR8-F1
#
_entry.id   AF-A0A8J3IQR8-F1
#
_cell.length_a   1.000
_cell.length_b   1.000
_cell.length_c   1.000
_cell.angle_alpha   90.00
_cell.angle_beta   90.00
_cell.angle_gamma   90.00
#
_symmetry.space_group_name_H-M   'P 1'
#
loop_
_entity.id
_entity.type
_entity.pdbx_description
1 polymer ?
#
loop_
_entity_poly.entity_id
_entity_poly.type
_entity_poly.pdbx_seq_one_letter_code
_entity_poly.pdbx_strand_id
1 'polypeptide(L)'
;MLPETLQTQLAHHNITDFSEVALREALEARVPTYTLIRLADWPARRWKCRYRLMMGDGMYDAQSVPEAYARGLLAALTSPEKNT
;
A
#
# COMPACT_ATOMS: atom_id res chain seq x y z
N MET A 1 -3.20 13.31 2.45
CA MET A 1 -4.17 13.03 1.38
C MET A 1 -3.56 12.04 0.41
N LEU A 2 -4.35 11.07 -0.04
CA LEU A 2 -3.92 10.04 -0.99
C LEU A 2 -3.80 10.66 -2.41
N PRO A 3 -2.80 10.31 -3.23
CA PRO A 3 -2.72 10.80 -4.61
C PRO A 3 -4.01 10.47 -5.38
N GLU A 4 -4.55 11.41 -6.16
CA GLU A 4 -5.79 11.22 -6.93
C GLU A 4 -5.72 10.03 -7.87
N THR A 5 -4.57 9.84 -8.52
CA THR A 5 -4.32 8.69 -9.40
C THR A 5 -4.50 7.35 -8.67
N LEU A 6 -4.06 7.27 -7.41
CA LEU A 6 -4.21 6.07 -6.57
C LEU A 6 -5.66 5.87 -6.13
N GLN A 7 -6.38 6.96 -5.84
CA GLN A 7 -7.81 6.90 -5.54
C GLN A 7 -8.62 6.39 -6.74
N THR A 8 -8.35 6.88 -7.95
CA THR A 8 -9.00 6.41 -9.18
C THR A 8 -8.75 4.93 -9.43
N GLN A 9 -7.51 4.47 -9.28
CA GLN A 9 -7.16 3.06 -9.46
C GLN A 9 -7.88 2.16 -8.44
N LEU A 10 -7.93 2.57 -7.17
CA LEU A 10 -8.66 1.84 -6.14
C LEU A 10 -10.18 1.86 -6.36
N ALA A 11 -10.73 2.97 -6.84
CA ALA A 11 -12.15 3.09 -7.16
C ALA A 11 -12.58 2.12 -8.28
N HIS A 12 -11.69 1.81 -9.24
CA HIS A 12 -11.96 0.77 -10.25
C HIS A 12 -12.15 -0.64 -9.64
N HIS A 13 -11.68 -0.85 -8.41
CA HIS A 13 -11.86 -2.08 -7.64
C HIS A 13 -12.95 -1.94 -6.55
N ASN A 14 -13.82 -0.93 -6.65
CA ASN A 14 -14.88 -0.60 -5.68
C ASN A 14 -14.37 -0.23 -4.29
N ILE A 15 -13.13 0.24 -4.16
CA ILE A 15 -12.59 0.78 -2.91
C ILE A 15 -12.81 2.30 -2.91
N THR A 16 -13.73 2.78 -2.09
CA THR A 16 -14.12 4.21 -2.01
C THR A 16 -13.84 4.84 -0.66
N ASP A 17 -13.57 4.04 0.38
CA ASP A 17 -13.08 4.52 1.68
C ASP A 17 -11.55 4.45 1.70
N PHE A 18 -10.92 5.64 1.75
CA PHE A 18 -9.47 5.81 1.75
C PHE A 18 -8.91 6.11 3.15
N SER A 19 -9.68 5.86 4.21
CA SER A 19 -9.20 5.93 5.57
C SER A 19 -8.12 4.87 5.83
N GLU A 20 -7.22 5.16 6.77
CA GLU A 20 -6.15 4.23 7.12
C GLU A 20 -6.68 2.84 7.51
N VAL A 21 -7.72 2.83 8.34
CA VAL A 21 -8.32 1.61 8.88
C VAL A 21 -8.94 0.78 7.76
N ALA A 22 -9.77 1.39 6.90
CA ALA A 22 -10.42 0.68 5.79
C ALA A 22 -9.39 0.09 4.81
N LEU A 23 -8.34 0.83 4.48
CA LEU A 23 -7.28 0.36 3.59
C LEU A 23 -6.47 -0.79 4.21
N ARG A 24 -6.16 -0.71 5.51
CA ARG A 24 -5.47 -1.77 6.25
C ARG A 24 -6.28 -3.06 6.27
N GLU A 25 -7.56 -2.97 6.63
CA GLU A 25 -8.45 -4.13 6.71
C GLU A 25 -8.67 -4.76 5.33
N ALA A 26 -8.86 -3.95 4.29
CA ALA A 26 -9.01 -4.43 2.92
C ALA A 26 -7.74 -5.15 2.40
N LEU A 27 -6.55 -4.69 2.82
CA LEU A 27 -5.27 -5.34 2.53
C LEU A 27 -5.12 -6.66 3.29
N GLU A 28 -5.38 -6.65 4.61
CA GLU A 28 -5.29 -7.83 5.48
C GLU A 28 -6.24 -8.95 5.05
N ALA A 29 -7.40 -8.61 4.49
CA ALA A 29 -8.32 -9.59 3.92
C ALA A 29 -7.77 -10.35 2.69
N ARG A 30 -6.68 -9.86 2.07
CA ARG A 30 -6.12 -10.42 0.83
C ARG A 30 -4.70 -10.94 0.97
N VAL A 31 -3.97 -10.43 1.97
CA VAL A 31 -2.53 -10.62 2.08
C VAL A 31 -2.23 -11.24 3.44
N PRO A 32 -1.62 -12.43 3.49
CA PRO A 32 -1.40 -13.13 4.74
C PRO A 32 -0.36 -12.45 5.63
N THR A 33 0.58 -11.69 5.05
CA THR A 33 1.64 -11.00 5.80
C THR A 33 2.15 -9.79 5.04
N TYR A 34 2.36 -8.69 5.78
CA TYR A 34 3.08 -7.52 5.30
C TYR A 34 3.96 -6.96 6.42
N THR A 35 4.94 -6.13 6.05
CA THR A 35 5.73 -5.34 7.01
C THR A 35 5.68 -3.88 6.62
N LEU A 36 5.16 -3.04 7.50
CA LEU A 36 5.21 -1.59 7.33
C LEU A 36 6.38 -1.01 8.12
N ILE A 37 7.30 -0.35 7.42
CA ILE A 37 8.47 0.29 8.02
C ILE A 37 8.33 1.80 7.89
N ARG A 38 8.40 2.50 9.02
CA ARG A 38 8.68 3.94 9.03
C ARG A 38 10.17 4.15 8.92
N LEU A 39 10.60 4.84 7.88
CA LEU A 39 12.01 5.06 7.60
C LEU A 39 12.60 6.11 8.55
N ALA A 40 13.86 5.90 8.93
CA ALA A 40 14.67 6.95 9.54
C ALA A 40 14.92 8.11 8.56
N ASP A 41 15.32 9.27 9.06
CA ASP A 41 15.45 10.48 8.24
C ASP A 41 16.42 10.34 7.06
N TRP A 42 17.58 9.70 7.25
CA TRP A 42 18.56 9.51 6.19
C TRP A 42 18.03 8.66 5.02
N PRO A 43 17.52 7.42 5.23
CA PRO A 43 16.93 6.65 4.15
C PRO A 43 15.70 7.32 3.55
N ALA A 44 14.90 8.03 4.35
CA ALA A 44 13.74 8.75 3.85
C ALA A 44 14.11 9.85 2.84
N ARG A 45 15.20 10.59 3.11
CA ARG A 45 15.75 11.58 2.16
C ARG A 45 16.35 10.93 0.93
N ARG A 46 17.10 9.84 1.11
CA ARG A 46 17.76 9.11 0.01
C ARG A 46 16.74 8.52 -0.98
N TRP A 47 15.69 7.89 -0.48
CA TRP A 47 14.68 7.21 -1.30
C TRP A 47 13.46 8.07 -1.62
N LYS A 48 13.40 9.28 -1.04
CA LYS A 48 12.29 10.22 -1.22
C LYS A 48 10.94 9.62 -0.80
N CYS A 49 10.91 8.78 0.23
CA CYS A 49 9.71 8.20 0.83
C CYS A 49 9.83 8.18 2.37
N ARG A 50 8.71 8.11 3.10
CA ARG A 50 8.71 8.07 4.58
C ARG A 50 8.36 6.69 5.12
N TYR A 51 7.61 5.93 4.33
CA TYR A 51 7.11 4.61 4.68
C TYR A 51 7.42 3.65 3.54
N ARG A 52 7.69 2.40 3.91
CA ARG A 52 7.81 1.28 2.97
C ARG A 52 6.95 0.14 3.46
N LEU A 53 6.03 -0.32 2.62
CA LEU A 53 5.29 -1.55 2.82
C LEU A 53 6.01 -2.67 2.06
N MET A 54 6.30 -3.78 2.73
CA MET A 54 6.83 -4.99 2.12
C MET A 54 5.77 -6.08 2.15
N MET A 55 5.55 -6.75 1.02
CA MET A 55 4.59 -7.83 0.86
C MET A 55 5.12 -8.84 -0.16
N GLY A 56 5.47 -10.05 0.28
CA GLY A 56 6.22 -11.01 -0.53
C GLY A 56 7.51 -10.39 -1.05
N ASP A 57 7.74 -10.50 -2.36
CA ASP A 57 8.88 -9.88 -3.05
C ASP A 57 8.66 -8.39 -3.40
N GLY A 58 7.47 -7.85 -3.12
CA GLY A 58 7.08 -6.48 -3.45
C GLY A 58 7.48 -5.46 -2.37
N MET A 59 7.98 -4.31 -2.82
CA MET A 59 8.24 -3.15 -1.96
C MET A 59 7.48 -1.92 -2.49
N TYR A 60 6.70 -1.28 -1.62
CA TYR A 60 5.85 -0.15 -1.96
C TYR A 60 6.22 1.08 -1.12
N ASP A 61 6.81 2.06 -1.79
CA ASP A 61 7.23 3.33 -1.19
C ASP A 61 6.06 4.31 -1.08
N ALA A 62 5.96 4.99 0.07
CA ALA A 62 4.86 5.91 0.37
C ALA A 62 5.28 7.10 1.25
N GLN A 63 4.51 8.18 1.20
CA GLN A 63 4.71 9.36 2.06
C GLN A 63 3.91 9.30 3.37
N SER A 64 2.90 8.43 3.44
CA SER A 64 2.02 8.25 4.58
C SER A 64 1.60 6.79 4.76
N VAL A 65 1.11 6.46 5.94
CA VAL A 65 0.60 5.10 6.25
C VAL A 65 -0.58 4.71 5.35
N PRO A 66 -1.63 5.55 5.15
CA PRO A 66 -2.72 5.21 4.23
C PRO A 66 -2.23 4.97 2.80
N GLU A 67 -1.26 5.76 2.33
CA GLU A 67 -0.68 5.57 0.99
C GLU A 67 0.07 4.24 0.88
N ALA A 68 0.78 3.81 1.93
CA ALA A 68 1.45 2.53 1.96
C ALA A 68 0.44 1.38 1.81
N TYR A 69 -0.65 1.40 2.60
CA TYR A 69 -1.71 0.41 2.51
C TYR A 69 -2.43 0.43 1.16
N ALA A 70 -2.75 1.61 0.64
CA ALA A 70 -3.37 1.76 -0.68
C ALA A 70 -2.52 1.16 -1.81
N ARG A 71 -1.21 1.39 -1.81
CA ARG A 71 -0.29 0.82 -2.82
C ARG A 71 -0.19 -0.70 -2.71
N GLY A 72 -0.08 -1.22 -1.49
CA GLY A 72 -0.07 -2.67 -1.25
C GLY A 72 -1.39 -3.33 -1.69
N LEU A 73 -2.52 -2.70 -1.36
CA LEU A 73 -3.85 -3.20 -1.71
C LEU A 73 -4.03 -3.23 -3.23
N LEU A 74 -3.66 -2.16 -3.93
CA LEU A 74 -3.73 -2.11 -5.38
C LEU A 74 -2.86 -3.21 -6.02
N ALA A 75 -1.67 -3.46 -5.49
CA ALA A 75 -0.81 -4.52 -5.98
C ALA A 75 -1.40 -5.92 -5.76
N ALA A 76 -2.04 -6.15 -4.60
CA ALA A 76 -2.76 -7.40 -4.33
C ALA A 76 -3.97 -7.60 -5.25
N LEU A 77 -4.67 -6.52 -5.63
CA LEU A 77 -5.81 -6.54 -6.54
C LEU A 77 -5.44 -6.73 -8.02
N THR A 78 -4.22 -6.36 -8.39
CA THR A 78 -3.73 -6.38 -9.79
C THR A 78 -2.81 -7.56 -10.08
N SER A 79 -2.28 -8.23 -9.04
CA SER A 79 -1.51 -9.45 -9.22
C SER A 79 -2.44 -10.57 -9.66
N PRO A 80 -2.19 -11.23 -10.82
CA PRO A 80 -2.90 -12.46 -11.14
C PRO A 80 -2.57 -13.47 -10.03
N GLU A 81 -3.61 -14.06 -9.43
CA GLU A 81 -3.46 -15.08 -8.38
C GLU A 81 -2.36 -16.07 -8.78
N LYS A 82 -1.24 -16.09 -8.05
CA LYS A 82 -0.39 -17.28 -8.01
C LYS A 82 -1.08 -18.28 -7.09
N ASN A 83 -2.20 -18.84 -7.56
CA ASN A 83 -2.76 -20.06 -7.00
C ASN A 83 -1.70 -21.15 -7.15
N THR A 84 -1.02 -21.46 -6.05
CA THR A 84 -0.17 -22.64 -5.92
C THR A 84 -0.79 -23.52 -4.85
#